data_AF-A0A1Y4QXJ4-F1
#
_entry.id   AF-A0A1Y4QXJ4-F1
#
_cell.length_a   1.000
_cell.length_b   1.000
_cell.length_c   1.000
_cell.angle_alpha   90.00
_cell.angle_beta   90.00
_cell.angle_gamma   90.00
#
_symmetry.space_group_name_H-M   'P 1'
#
loop_
_entity.id
_entity.type
_entity.pdbx_description
1 polymer ?
#
loop_
_entity_poly.entity_id
_entity_poly.type
_entity_poly.pdbx_seq_one_letter_code
_entity_poly.pdbx_strand_id
1 'polypeptide(L)'
;MVYIPFPHQQKLIDEVYSNLDEGVHSIMVVSPAGSGKSVMIATIAKNFSERKKRVLFMVHRRELVAQITESLEKNEVDMDYVEVSSVLKIKNQLENISKPDLIITDETHHSKANSYMEIYKFFSDVPRLGFTATPTRLSGEGFEDVYEKMIEGESVKWLIENHYLAPFDYYSLPMLDRSKLKKSKGEFTNKSIDEALSGTKI
;
A
#
# COMPACT_ATOMS: atom_id res chain seq x y z
N MET A 1 4.53 3.23 -21.51
CA MET A 1 5.45 2.09 -21.56
C MET A 1 4.93 1.10 -20.57
N VAL A 2 4.65 -0.14 -21.00
CA VAL A 2 4.21 -1.22 -20.11
C VAL A 2 5.36 -1.59 -19.18
N TYR A 3 5.09 -1.71 -17.90
CA TYR A 3 6.11 -2.05 -16.92
C TYR A 3 6.51 -3.52 -17.05
N ILE A 4 7.81 -3.77 -17.04
CA ILE A 4 8.39 -5.10 -16.87
C ILE A 4 8.98 -5.13 -15.46
N PRO A 5 8.57 -6.06 -14.59
CA PRO A 5 9.11 -6.16 -13.24
C PRO A 5 10.63 -6.36 -13.24
N PHE A 6 11.32 -5.64 -12.36
CA PHE A 6 12.71 -5.97 -12.02
C PHE A 6 12.78 -7.28 -11.24
N PRO A 7 13.95 -7.96 -11.18
CA PRO A 7 14.10 -9.22 -10.47
C PRO A 7 13.62 -9.21 -9.01
N HIS A 8 13.87 -8.13 -8.26
CA HIS A 8 13.39 -8.03 -6.86
C HIS A 8 11.87 -7.87 -6.76
N GLN A 9 11.24 -7.25 -7.76
CA GLN A 9 9.78 -7.13 -7.86
C GLN A 9 9.17 -8.47 -8.26
N GLN A 10 9.77 -9.16 -9.24
CA GLN A 10 9.31 -10.48 -9.69
C GLN A 10 9.35 -11.49 -8.54
N LYS A 11 10.44 -11.51 -7.76
CA LYS A 11 10.55 -12.35 -6.56
C LYS A 11 9.38 -12.16 -5.59
N LEU A 12 8.96 -10.91 -5.35
CA LEU A 12 7.82 -10.61 -4.47
C LEU A 12 6.49 -11.03 -5.08
N ILE A 13 6.32 -10.84 -6.39
CA ILE A 13 5.14 -11.30 -7.13
C ILE A 13 5.02 -12.82 -7.05
N ASP A 14 6.13 -13.54 -7.26
CA ASP A 14 6.18 -15.01 -7.19
C ASP A 14 5.86 -15.50 -5.77
N GLU A 15 6.41 -14.85 -4.74
CA GLU A 15 6.10 -15.20 -3.34
C GLU A 15 4.63 -14.95 -3.01
N VAL A 16 4.03 -13.86 -3.52
CA VAL A 16 2.58 -13.63 -3.40
C VAL A 16 1.80 -14.77 -4.03
N TYR A 17 2.11 -15.18 -5.26
CA TYR A 17 1.41 -16.28 -5.91
C TYR A 17 1.58 -17.61 -5.17
N SER A 18 2.80 -17.93 -4.70
CA SER A 18 3.05 -19.13 -3.91
C SER A 18 2.17 -19.20 -2.67
N ASN A 19 2.06 -18.09 -1.93
CA ASN A 19 1.21 -18.05 -0.73
C ASN A 19 -0.29 -18.13 -1.08
N LEU A 20 -0.73 -17.51 -2.18
CA LEU A 20 -2.10 -17.65 -2.65
C LEU A 20 -2.43 -19.10 -3.04
N ASP A 21 -1.51 -19.79 -3.71
CA ASP A 21 -1.67 -21.20 -4.10
C ASP A 21 -1.66 -22.14 -2.88
N GLU A 22 -0.95 -21.77 -1.80
CA GLU A 22 -0.99 -22.44 -0.49
C GLU A 22 -2.25 -22.15 0.32
N GLY A 23 -3.15 -21.29 -0.17
CA GLY A 23 -4.43 -20.97 0.46
C GLY A 23 -4.36 -19.83 1.49
N VAL A 24 -3.29 -19.02 1.50
CA VAL A 24 -3.23 -17.80 2.33
C VAL A 24 -4.18 -16.76 1.74
N HIS A 25 -5.18 -16.32 2.51
CA HIS A 25 -6.21 -15.41 2.01
C HIS A 25 -5.89 -13.93 2.22
N SER A 26 -4.96 -13.59 3.11
CA SER A 26 -4.61 -12.19 3.37
C SER A 26 -3.10 -11.97 3.48
N ILE A 27 -2.54 -11.32 2.46
CA ILE A 27 -1.10 -11.07 2.34
C ILE A 27 -0.82 -9.57 2.33
N MET A 28 0.14 -9.14 3.15
CA MET A 28 0.67 -7.80 3.19
C MET A 28 2.06 -7.78 2.54
N VAL A 29 2.21 -7.04 1.44
CA VAL A 29 3.48 -6.80 0.77
C VAL A 29 4.05 -5.47 1.25
N VAL A 30 5.19 -5.56 1.92
CA VAL A 30 5.92 -4.40 2.43
C VAL A 30 7.05 -4.10 1.47
N SER A 31 7.03 -2.93 0.85
CA SER A 31 8.06 -2.54 -0.11
C SER A 31 8.27 -1.03 -0.07
N PRO A 32 9.52 -0.53 0.08
CA PRO A 32 9.79 0.89 0.28
C PRO A 32 9.18 1.84 -0.76
N ALA A 33 9.10 3.13 -0.44
CA ALA A 33 8.77 4.12 -1.46
C ALA A 33 9.81 4.08 -2.59
N GLY A 34 9.37 4.20 -3.85
CA GLY A 34 10.24 4.12 -5.02
C GLY A 34 10.69 2.71 -5.43
N SER A 35 10.39 1.66 -4.66
CA SER A 35 10.77 0.27 -5.02
C SER A 35 10.00 -0.32 -6.21
N GLY A 36 8.93 0.35 -6.65
CA GLY A 36 8.05 -0.06 -7.75
C GLY A 36 6.81 -0.84 -7.33
N LYS A 37 6.19 -0.52 -6.18
CA LYS A 37 4.87 -1.06 -5.79
C LYS A 37 3.82 -1.00 -6.91
N SER A 38 3.74 0.12 -7.62
CA SER A 38 2.80 0.29 -8.73
C SER A 38 3.05 -0.71 -9.88
N VAL A 39 4.30 -1.09 -10.12
CA VAL A 39 4.65 -2.12 -11.11
C VAL A 39 4.08 -3.47 -10.68
N MET A 40 4.37 -3.88 -9.43
CA MET A 40 3.87 -5.14 -8.89
C MET A 40 2.34 -5.22 -8.90
N ILE A 41 1.67 -4.15 -8.48
CA ILE A 41 0.22 -4.07 -8.47
C ILE A 41 -0.34 -4.18 -9.90
N ALA A 42 0.21 -3.43 -10.85
CA ALA A 42 -0.24 -3.47 -12.24
C ALA A 42 -0.03 -4.87 -12.86
N THR A 43 1.11 -5.52 -12.60
CA THR A 43 1.39 -6.89 -13.05
C THR A 43 0.38 -7.88 -12.49
N ILE A 44 0.11 -7.83 -11.18
CA ILE A 44 -0.86 -8.74 -10.54
C ILE A 44 -2.28 -8.48 -11.08
N ALA A 45 -2.69 -7.21 -11.19
CA ALA A 45 -4.00 -6.84 -11.74
C ALA A 45 -4.16 -7.33 -13.19
N LYS A 46 -3.14 -7.13 -14.03
CA LYS A 46 -3.10 -7.62 -15.42
C LYS A 46 -3.25 -9.14 -15.48
N ASN A 47 -2.48 -9.88 -14.68
CA ASN A 47 -2.53 -11.34 -14.66
C ASN A 47 -3.92 -11.88 -14.27
N PHE A 48 -4.63 -11.20 -13.36
CA PHE A 48 -6.00 -11.57 -13.00
C PHE A 48 -6.99 -11.21 -14.10
N SER A 49 -6.91 -10.00 -14.66
CA SER A 49 -7.85 -9.56 -15.68
C SER A 49 -7.71 -10.32 -17.00
N GLU A 50 -6.50 -10.71 -17.41
CA GLU A 50 -6.25 -11.60 -18.56
C GLU A 50 -6.91 -12.99 -18.40
N ARG A 51 -7.08 -13.44 -17.16
CA ARG A 51 -7.81 -14.68 -16.82
C ARG A 51 -9.30 -14.45 -16.60
N LYS A 52 -9.80 -13.26 -16.93
CA LYS A 52 -11.19 -12.82 -16.73
C LYS A 52 -11.64 -12.87 -15.26
N LYS A 53 -10.68 -12.72 -14.34
CA LYS A 53 -10.94 -12.65 -12.89
C LYS A 53 -11.07 -11.20 -12.45
N ARG A 54 -12.08 -10.94 -11.62
CA ARG A 54 -12.41 -9.59 -11.16
C ARG A 54 -11.48 -9.12 -10.05
N VAL A 55 -10.91 -7.93 -10.20
CA VAL A 55 -10.08 -7.28 -9.19
C VAL A 55 -10.82 -6.04 -8.67
N LEU A 56 -10.98 -5.95 -7.35
CA LEU A 56 -11.42 -4.73 -6.69
C LEU A 56 -10.19 -4.01 -6.11
N PHE A 57 -9.81 -2.89 -6.71
CA PHE A 57 -8.71 -2.06 -6.23
C PHE A 57 -9.27 -0.93 -5.36
N MET A 58 -9.05 -1.07 -4.06
CA MET A 58 -9.39 -0.09 -3.04
C MET A 58 -8.33 1.00 -2.91
N VAL A 59 -8.76 2.27 -3.01
CA VAL A 59 -7.91 3.43 -2.74
C VAL A 59 -8.45 4.26 -1.57
N HIS A 60 -7.54 4.87 -0.81
CA HIS A 60 -7.88 5.64 0.39
C HIS A 60 -8.44 7.04 0.07
N ARG A 61 -8.08 7.62 -1.09
CA ARG A 61 -8.46 8.96 -1.56
C ARG A 61 -9.13 8.88 -2.93
N ARG A 62 -10.18 9.67 -3.15
CA ARG A 62 -10.94 9.66 -4.41
C ARG A 62 -10.11 10.20 -5.58
N GLU A 63 -9.24 11.15 -5.29
CA GLU A 63 -8.34 11.78 -6.25
C GLU A 63 -7.37 10.77 -6.87
N LEU A 64 -7.02 9.71 -6.12
CA LEU A 64 -6.13 8.65 -6.59
C LEU A 64 -6.83 7.68 -7.55
N VAL A 65 -8.17 7.64 -7.60
CA VAL A 65 -8.89 6.71 -8.49
C VAL A 65 -8.47 6.94 -9.93
N ALA A 66 -8.55 8.19 -10.41
CA ALA A 66 -8.20 8.53 -11.79
C ALA A 66 -6.73 8.23 -12.11
N GLN A 67 -5.81 8.56 -11.18
CA GLN A 67 -4.38 8.31 -11.35
C GLN A 67 -4.06 6.80 -11.43
N ILE A 68 -4.69 6.00 -10.57
CA ILE A 68 -4.49 4.55 -10.56
C ILE A 68 -5.10 3.91 -11.81
N THR A 69 -6.32 4.30 -12.19
CA THR A 69 -6.95 3.85 -13.44
C THR A 69 -6.06 4.13 -14.64
N GLU A 70 -5.60 5.38 -14.82
CA GLU A 70 -4.71 5.74 -15.93
C GLU A 70 -3.41 4.94 -15.92
N SER A 71 -2.85 4.70 -14.73
CA SER A 71 -1.66 3.87 -14.58
C SER A 71 -1.92 2.42 -15.00
N LEU A 72 -3.06 1.83 -14.63
CA LEU A 72 -3.40 0.45 -15.00
C LEU A 72 -3.65 0.33 -16.51
N GLU A 73 -4.38 1.26 -17.10
CA GLU A 73 -4.63 1.32 -18.56
C GLU A 73 -3.31 1.43 -19.35
N LYS A 74 -2.39 2.30 -18.91
CA LYS A 74 -1.05 2.44 -19.51
C LYS A 74 -0.22 1.15 -19.44
N ASN A 75 -0.58 0.23 -18.56
CA ASN A 75 0.04 -1.08 -18.39
C ASN A 75 -0.76 -2.21 -19.06
N GLU A 76 -1.75 -1.87 -19.89
CA GLU A 76 -2.60 -2.81 -20.62
C GLU A 76 -3.32 -3.78 -19.69
N VAL A 77 -3.71 -3.32 -18.51
CA VAL A 77 -4.62 -4.03 -17.63
C VAL A 77 -6.00 -3.96 -18.25
N ASP A 78 -6.66 -5.10 -18.45
CA ASP A 78 -8.05 -5.13 -18.91
C ASP A 78 -8.99 -4.58 -17.81
N MET A 79 -9.47 -3.35 -18.02
CA MET A 79 -10.29 -2.61 -17.07
C MET A 79 -11.73 -3.14 -16.98
N ASP A 80 -12.18 -3.99 -17.91
CA ASP A 80 -13.51 -4.63 -17.82
C ASP A 80 -13.61 -5.58 -16.61
N TYR A 81 -12.45 -6.05 -16.12
CA TYR A 81 -12.33 -6.92 -14.96
C TYR A 81 -11.72 -6.23 -13.74
N VAL A 82 -11.40 -4.93 -13.80
CA VAL A 82 -10.73 -4.24 -12.69
C VAL A 82 -11.51 -2.99 -12.30
N GLU A 83 -12.11 -3.01 -11.11
CA GLU A 83 -12.79 -1.84 -10.55
C GLU A 83 -11.85 -1.10 -9.58
N VAL A 84 -11.49 0.13 -9.92
CA VAL A 84 -10.77 1.04 -9.01
C VAL A 84 -11.78 1.95 -8.31
N SER A 85 -11.83 1.92 -6.98
CA SER A 85 -12.82 2.68 -6.24
C SER A 85 -12.34 3.07 -4.85
N SER A 86 -12.81 4.24 -4.38
CA SER A 86 -12.51 4.69 -3.02
C SER A 86 -13.20 3.81 -1.99
N VAL A 87 -12.52 3.51 -0.89
CA VAL A 87 -13.04 2.70 0.23
C VAL A 87 -14.43 3.13 0.68
N LEU A 88 -14.66 4.43 0.82
CA LEU A 88 -15.96 4.95 1.26
C LEU A 88 -17.09 4.71 0.25
N LYS A 89 -16.79 4.76 -1.06
CA LYS A 89 -17.78 4.45 -2.11
C LYS A 89 -18.14 2.96 -2.05
N ILE A 90 -17.13 2.09 -1.97
CA ILE A 90 -17.32 0.64 -1.89
C ILE A 90 -18.18 0.28 -0.69
N LYS A 91 -17.81 0.80 0.50
CA LYS A 91 -18.54 0.57 1.75
C LYS A 91 -20.02 0.96 1.67
N ASN A 92 -20.33 2.04 0.94
CA ASN A 92 -21.72 2.50 0.78
C ASN A 92 -22.50 1.77 -0.32
N GLN A 93 -21.85 0.90 -1.10
CA GLN A 93 -22.43 0.20 -2.25
C GLN A 93 -22.15 -1.30 -2.24
N LEU A 94 -21.82 -1.89 -1.07
CA LEU A 94 -21.38 -3.28 -0.94
C LEU A 94 -22.29 -4.28 -1.65
N GLU A 95 -23.61 -4.14 -1.50
CA GLU A 95 -24.60 -5.03 -2.09
C GLU A 95 -24.71 -4.91 -3.63
N ASN A 96 -24.24 -3.79 -4.20
CA ASN A 96 -24.30 -3.51 -5.63
C ASN A 96 -22.98 -3.81 -6.36
N ILE A 97 -21.93 -4.16 -5.62
CA ILE A 97 -20.62 -4.49 -6.18
C ILE A 97 -20.59 -5.98 -6.49
N SER A 98 -20.21 -6.32 -7.72
CA SER A 98 -20.00 -7.71 -8.11
C SER A 98 -18.88 -8.31 -7.28
N LYS A 99 -19.07 -9.53 -6.77
CA LYS A 99 -18.05 -10.22 -5.97
C LYS A 99 -16.73 -10.31 -6.76
N PRO A 100 -15.62 -9.78 -6.22
CA PRO A 100 -14.32 -9.88 -6.86
C PRO A 100 -13.66 -11.24 -6.59
N ASP A 101 -12.68 -11.59 -7.41
CA ASP A 101 -11.77 -12.73 -7.19
C ASP A 101 -10.51 -12.31 -6.41
N LEU A 102 -10.20 -11.01 -6.37
CA LEU A 102 -9.07 -10.44 -5.63
C LEU A 102 -9.40 -9.02 -5.16
N ILE A 103 -9.00 -8.70 -3.93
CA ILE A 103 -9.00 -7.33 -3.43
C ILE A 103 -7.56 -6.82 -3.34
N ILE A 104 -7.26 -5.68 -3.95
CA ILE A 104 -5.97 -5.00 -3.81
C ILE A 104 -6.19 -3.71 -3.03
N THR A 105 -5.37 -3.46 -2.02
CA THR A 105 -5.37 -2.22 -1.23
C THR A 105 -3.99 -1.60 -1.25
N ASP A 106 -3.87 -0.42 -1.86
CA ASP A 106 -2.66 0.41 -1.71
C ASP A 106 -2.75 1.26 -0.44
N GLU A 107 -1.60 1.60 0.13
CA GLU A 107 -1.49 2.23 1.45
C GLU A 107 -2.27 1.49 2.54
N THR A 108 -2.05 0.17 2.60
CA THR A 108 -2.77 -0.71 3.54
C THR A 108 -2.51 -0.41 5.02
N HIS A 109 -1.62 0.52 5.33
CA HIS A 109 -1.49 1.00 6.70
C HIS A 109 -2.79 1.67 7.25
N HIS A 110 -3.77 1.97 6.39
CA HIS A 110 -5.11 2.41 6.75
C HIS A 110 -6.14 1.28 6.99
N SER A 111 -5.80 0.03 6.70
CA SER A 111 -6.72 -1.12 6.64
C SER A 111 -7.45 -1.46 7.95
N LYS A 112 -6.94 -1.02 9.11
CA LYS A 112 -7.61 -1.19 10.40
C LYS A 112 -8.82 -0.27 10.61
N ALA A 113 -9.04 0.72 9.76
CA ALA A 113 -10.22 1.57 9.89
C ALA A 113 -11.50 0.77 9.62
N ASN A 114 -12.58 1.04 10.37
CA ASN A 114 -13.83 0.29 10.30
C ASN A 114 -14.36 0.11 8.87
N SER A 115 -14.24 1.14 8.04
CA SER A 115 -14.69 1.08 6.64
C SER A 115 -13.97 0.02 5.81
N TYR A 116 -12.68 -0.24 6.06
CA TYR A 116 -11.94 -1.32 5.39
C TYR A 116 -12.37 -2.67 5.94
N MET A 117 -12.42 -2.80 7.27
CA MET A 117 -12.81 -4.04 7.94
C MET A 117 -14.22 -4.50 7.57
N GLU A 118 -15.16 -3.57 7.38
CA GLU A 118 -16.51 -3.88 6.88
C GLU A 118 -16.47 -4.50 5.47
N ILE A 119 -15.65 -3.95 4.57
CA ILE A 119 -15.48 -4.48 3.20
C ILE A 119 -14.81 -5.86 3.24
N TYR A 120 -13.73 -6.01 4.01
CA TYR A 120 -13.03 -7.29 4.13
C TYR A 120 -13.89 -8.37 4.77
N LYS A 121 -14.75 -8.01 5.72
CA LYS A 121 -15.72 -8.95 6.31
C LYS A 121 -16.80 -9.35 5.33
N PHE A 122 -17.29 -8.40 4.52
CA PHE A 122 -18.29 -8.68 3.49
C PHE A 122 -17.76 -9.65 2.43
N PHE A 123 -16.51 -9.46 1.99
CA PHE A 123 -15.81 -10.33 1.05
C PHE A 123 -14.81 -11.27 1.77
N SER A 124 -15.23 -11.89 2.87
CA SER A 124 -14.34 -12.67 3.75
C SER A 124 -13.73 -13.92 3.11
N ASP A 125 -14.31 -14.42 2.03
CA ASP A 125 -13.81 -15.56 1.26
C ASP A 125 -13.02 -15.17 0.01
N VAL A 126 -12.79 -13.87 -0.21
CA VAL A 126 -12.00 -13.35 -1.32
C VAL A 126 -10.58 -13.05 -0.84
N PRO A 127 -9.53 -13.55 -1.53
CA PRO A 127 -8.16 -13.22 -1.17
C PRO A 127 -7.89 -11.71 -1.31
N ARG A 128 -7.07 -11.17 -0.40
CA ARG A 128 -6.68 -9.75 -0.39
C ARG A 128 -5.18 -9.55 -0.31
N LEU A 129 -4.72 -8.53 -1.05
CA LEU A 129 -3.34 -8.06 -1.06
C LEU A 129 -3.28 -6.62 -0.56
N GLY A 130 -2.49 -6.38 0.48
CA GLY A 130 -2.20 -5.04 0.97
C GLY A 130 -0.79 -4.61 0.59
N PHE A 131 -0.62 -3.42 0.04
CA PHE A 131 0.68 -2.86 -0.26
C PHE A 131 0.97 -1.66 0.64
N THR A 132 2.19 -1.58 1.17
CA THR A 132 2.64 -0.40 1.92
C THR A 132 4.17 -0.26 1.92
N ALA A 133 4.65 0.96 2.18
CA ALA A 133 6.07 1.20 2.46
C ALA A 133 6.47 0.85 3.90
N THR A 134 5.52 0.82 4.83
CA THR A 134 5.80 0.76 6.27
C THR A 134 4.91 -0.28 6.95
N PRO A 135 5.47 -1.33 7.57
CA PRO A 135 4.68 -2.37 8.24
C PRO A 135 4.19 -1.94 9.63
N THR A 136 4.55 -0.75 10.10
CA THR A 136 4.22 -0.26 11.45
C THR A 136 3.47 1.05 11.39
N ARG A 137 2.44 1.16 12.22
CA ARG A 137 1.86 2.44 12.61
C ARG A 137 2.78 3.08 13.66
N LEU A 138 2.77 4.42 13.75
CA LEU A 138 3.41 5.16 14.85
C LEU A 138 2.92 4.73 16.25
N SER A 139 1.80 3.98 16.33
CA SER A 139 1.20 3.46 17.55
C SER A 139 1.67 2.05 17.99
N GLY A 140 2.50 1.36 17.21
CA GLY A 140 3.15 0.09 17.62
C GLY A 140 2.30 -1.20 17.53
N GLU A 141 1.04 -1.14 17.10
CA GLU A 141 0.23 -2.34 16.82
C GLU A 141 0.53 -2.89 15.42
N GLY A 142 0.80 -4.20 15.33
CA GLY A 142 1.05 -4.92 14.07
C GLY A 142 -0.21 -5.15 13.23
N PHE A 143 -0.07 -5.78 12.07
CA PHE A 143 -1.16 -6.05 11.11
C PHE A 143 -1.68 -7.50 11.13
N GLU A 144 -1.29 -8.29 12.13
CA GLU A 144 -1.64 -9.72 12.26
C GLU A 144 -3.16 -9.97 12.35
N ASP A 145 -3.92 -8.97 12.79
CA ASP A 145 -5.39 -8.98 12.83
C ASP A 145 -6.05 -8.72 11.47
N VAL A 146 -5.28 -8.25 10.48
CA VAL A 146 -5.75 -7.90 9.13
C VAL A 146 -5.12 -8.79 8.05
N TYR A 147 -3.90 -9.28 8.28
CA TYR A 147 -3.12 -10.05 7.32
C TYR A 147 -2.48 -11.26 7.98
N GLU A 148 -2.75 -12.44 7.43
CA GLU A 148 -2.17 -13.72 7.86
C GLU A 148 -0.66 -13.82 7.56
N LYS A 149 -0.23 -13.18 6.46
CA LYS A 149 1.16 -13.24 6.00
C LYS A 149 1.67 -11.85 5.67
N MET A 150 2.91 -11.58 6.10
CA MET A 150 3.70 -10.44 5.66
C MET A 150 4.83 -10.94 4.75
N ILE A 151 4.98 -10.31 3.60
CA ILE A 151 6.08 -10.52 2.66
C ILE A 151 6.87 -9.21 2.58
N GLU A 152 8.15 -9.27 2.93
CA GLU A 152 9.04 -8.11 2.97
C GLU A 152 9.93 -8.06 1.73
N GLY A 153 9.87 -6.92 1.04
CA GLY A 153 10.78 -6.60 -0.05
C GLY A 153 12.15 -6.14 0.41
N GLU A 154 13.02 -5.96 -0.57
CA GLU A 154 14.38 -5.49 -0.34
C GLU A 154 14.40 -4.10 0.33
N SER A 155 15.37 -3.91 1.22
CA SER A 155 15.52 -2.66 1.98
C SER A 155 15.91 -1.48 1.09
N VAL A 156 15.65 -0.24 1.54
CA VAL A 156 16.11 0.99 0.85
C VAL A 156 17.62 0.95 0.60
N LYS A 157 18.40 0.48 1.57
CA LYS A 157 19.85 0.33 1.45
C LYS A 157 20.21 -0.61 0.30
N TRP A 158 19.61 -1.80 0.27
CA TRP A 158 19.84 -2.77 -0.80
C TRP A 158 19.45 -2.21 -2.18
N LEU A 159 18.32 -1.52 -2.27
CA LEU A 159 17.86 -0.90 -3.52
C LEU A 159 18.83 0.18 -4.04
N ILE A 160 19.45 0.95 -3.15
CA ILE A 160 20.49 1.92 -3.51
C ILE A 160 21.78 1.20 -3.95
N GLU A 161 22.22 0.19 -3.19
CA GLU A 161 23.42 -0.61 -3.49
C GLU A 161 23.30 -1.37 -4.83
N ASN A 162 22.09 -1.72 -5.25
CA ASN A 162 21.80 -2.43 -6.50
C ASN A 162 21.27 -1.51 -7.61
N HIS A 163 21.41 -0.19 -7.47
CA HIS A 163 21.07 0.82 -8.50
C HIS A 163 19.59 0.87 -8.91
N TYR A 164 18.68 0.35 -8.08
CA TYR A 164 17.23 0.51 -8.26
C TYR A 164 16.68 1.82 -7.67
N LEU A 165 17.40 2.40 -6.70
CA LEU A 165 17.15 3.73 -6.17
C LEU A 165 18.39 4.61 -6.31
N ALA A 166 18.16 5.90 -6.52
CA ALA A 166 19.24 6.88 -6.48
C ALA A 166 19.77 7.05 -5.04
N PRO A 167 21.09 7.22 -4.85
CA PRO A 167 21.62 7.64 -3.57
C PRO A 167 21.09 9.03 -3.21
N PHE A 168 21.01 9.32 -1.91
CA PHE A 168 20.56 10.62 -1.42
C PHE A 168 21.52 11.15 -0.36
N ASP A 169 21.69 12.47 -0.36
CA ASP A 169 22.34 13.19 0.73
C ASP A 169 21.26 13.83 1.61
N TYR A 170 21.30 13.56 2.91
CA TYR A 170 20.37 14.12 3.86
C TYR A 170 20.98 15.34 4.56
N TYR A 171 20.47 16.52 4.23
CA TYR A 171 20.82 17.77 4.92
C TYR A 171 19.67 18.17 5.85
N SER A 172 19.95 18.28 7.14
CA SER A 172 19.01 18.83 8.12
C SER A 172 19.65 19.98 8.87
N LEU A 173 18.96 21.11 8.96
CA LEU A 173 19.35 22.15 9.90
C LEU A 173 18.95 21.70 11.31
N PRO A 174 19.78 21.89 12.34
CA PRO A 174 19.38 21.72 13.74
C PRO A 174 18.45 22.87 14.16
N MET A 175 17.28 22.98 13.53
CA MET A 175 16.30 24.05 13.78
C MET A 175 15.24 23.68 14.83
N LEU A 176 15.30 22.45 15.34
CA LEU A 176 14.30 21.90 16.22
C LEU A 176 14.89 21.77 17.63
N ASP A 177 14.39 22.56 18.57
CA ASP A 177 14.65 22.34 19.99
C ASP A 177 13.87 21.09 20.44
N ARG A 178 14.51 19.93 20.31
CA ARG A 178 13.91 18.62 20.63
C ARG A 178 13.47 18.51 22.09
N SER A 179 13.97 19.37 22.99
CA SER A 179 13.54 19.38 24.40
C SER A 179 12.09 19.84 24.58
N LYS A 180 11.56 20.61 23.61
CA LYS A 180 10.19 21.13 23.62
C LYS A 180 9.17 20.16 23.02
N LEU A 181 9.63 19.14 22.31
CA LEU A 181 8.77 18.15 21.69
C LEU A 181 8.09 17.27 22.75
N LYS A 182 6.76 17.18 22.69
CA LYS A 182 5.95 16.37 23.59
C LYS A 182 5.16 15.36 22.79
N LYS A 183 5.17 14.11 23.23
CA LYS A 183 4.42 13.03 22.59
C LYS A 183 3.04 12.85 23.22
N SER A 184 2.04 12.57 22.40
CA SER A 184 0.73 12.07 22.80
C SER A 184 0.35 10.95 21.83
N LYS A 185 -0.01 9.77 22.35
CA LYS A 185 -0.33 8.57 21.55
C LYS A 185 0.77 8.20 20.50
N GLY A 186 2.04 8.40 20.85
CA GLY A 186 3.18 8.05 19.99
C GLY A 186 3.62 9.15 19.01
N GLU A 187 2.77 10.14 18.73
CA GLU A 187 3.06 11.26 17.83
C GLU A 187 3.44 12.53 18.60
N PHE A 188 4.27 13.39 18.02
CA PHE A 188 4.50 14.72 18.58
C PHE A 188 3.26 15.58 18.43
N THR A 189 2.85 16.27 19.50
CA THR A 189 1.69 17.16 19.43
C THR A 189 1.99 18.36 18.53
N ASN A 190 1.04 18.78 17.70
CA ASN A 190 1.17 19.96 16.83
C ASN A 190 1.68 21.18 17.61
N LYS A 191 1.10 21.42 18.80
CA LYS A 191 1.53 22.50 19.71
C LYS A 191 3.02 22.41 20.07
N SER A 192 3.53 21.22 20.40
CA SER A 192 4.95 21.05 20.74
C SER A 192 5.89 21.17 19.55
N ILE A 193 5.41 20.85 18.34
CA ILE A 193 6.17 21.05 17.11
C ILE A 193 6.30 22.55 16.84
N ASP A 194 5.20 23.30 16.96
CA ASP A 194 5.19 24.76 16.80
C ASP A 194 6.10 25.45 17.84
N GLU A 195 6.08 24.99 19.09
CA GLU A 195 6.98 25.47 20.17
C GLU A 195 8.47 25.13 19.91
N ALA A 196 8.75 23.97 19.32
CA ALA A 196 10.11 23.54 18.98
C ALA A 196 10.68 24.28 17.77
N LEU A 197 9.82 24.77 16.86
CA LEU A 197 10.18 25.50 15.65
C LEU A 197 10.26 27.03 15.87
N SER A 198 9.46 27.58 16.78
CA SER A 198 9.38 29.03 17.06
C SER A 198 10.61 29.64 17.74
N GLY A 199 11.57 28.82 18.19
CA GLY A 199 12.79 29.29 18.87
C GLY A 199 13.87 29.85 17.95
N THR A 200 13.73 29.73 16.64
CA THR A 200 14.81 29.99 15.69
C THR A 200 14.47 31.19 14.82
N LYS A 201 14.93 32.39 15.21
CA LYS A 201 15.02 33.53 14.29
C LYS A 201 16.15 33.23 13.29
N ILE A 202 15.84 33.32 12.01
CA ILE A 202 16.83 33.38 10.92
C ILE A 202 17.57 34.71 11.01
#